data_AF-A0A352FGX2-F1
#
_entry.id   AF-A0A352FGX2-F1
#
_cell.length_a   1.000
_cell.length_b   1.000
_cell.length_c   1.000
_cell.angle_alpha   90.00
_cell.angle_beta   90.00
_cell.angle_gamma   90.00
#
_symmetry.space_group_name_H-M   'P 1'
#
loop_
_entity.id
_entity.type
_entity.pdbx_description
1 polymer ?
#
loop_
_entity_poly.entity_id
_entity_poly.type
_entity_poly.pdbx_seq_one_letter_code
_entity_poly.pdbx_strand_id
1 'polypeptide(L)'
;MYRFPKTLAAITLALTIATIATAQTKNFTPVEGASLKAKIDNAVVKGKAGAPGGRFWVGYQFEVRPGVAIDFEIIGADGVVSWSNDGWSSMSDSRYETRELGLFLLFETQRDTFTRAEVYNLRREHQFSSYPVYWAGHATNEESLSYLKSMIDSSAPEINRLSDRAAFAIALHDDAKVEPLLTELIKRPVTESIRNRAIYWLGYTPESQSKNALLADIVRNTKESGDAR
;
A
#
# COMPACT_ATOMS: atom_id res chain seq x y z
N MET A 1 -75.89 20.22 7.53
CA MET A 1 -74.76 21.05 8.02
C MET A 1 -73.56 20.12 8.19
N TYR A 2 -72.47 20.41 7.47
CA TYR A 2 -71.26 19.58 7.33
C TYR A 2 -70.58 19.19 8.66
N ARG A 3 -69.98 17.99 8.72
CA ARG A 3 -68.55 17.76 9.08
C ARG A 3 -68.16 16.26 9.02
N PHE A 4 -67.22 15.94 8.13
CA PHE A 4 -66.27 14.81 8.21
C PHE A 4 -64.95 15.33 8.82
N PRO A 5 -63.88 14.53 9.11
CA PRO A 5 -63.76 13.08 9.36
C PRO A 5 -62.88 12.76 10.62
N LYS A 6 -62.65 11.48 10.94
CA LYS A 6 -61.33 11.03 11.44
C LYS A 6 -60.97 9.68 10.81
N THR A 7 -59.91 9.71 10.02
CA THR A 7 -59.28 8.60 9.28
C THR A 7 -58.55 7.64 10.20
N LEU A 8 -58.58 6.36 9.85
CA LEU A 8 -57.74 5.29 10.39
C LEU A 8 -56.25 5.65 10.28
N ALA A 9 -55.48 5.43 11.34
CA ALA A 9 -54.03 5.33 11.28
C ALA A 9 -53.65 3.85 11.25
N ALA A 10 -53.24 3.35 10.08
CA ALA A 10 -52.57 2.07 9.95
C ALA A 10 -51.08 2.29 10.19
N ILE A 11 -50.52 1.62 11.19
CA ILE A 11 -49.08 1.62 11.46
C ILE A 11 -48.44 0.61 10.50
N THR A 12 -47.84 1.11 9.42
CA THR A 12 -46.95 0.32 8.56
C THR A 12 -45.59 0.24 9.22
N LEU A 13 -45.26 -0.93 9.76
CA LEU A 13 -43.91 -1.26 10.23
C LEU A 13 -43.01 -1.45 9.00
N ALA A 14 -42.18 -0.46 8.70
CA ALA A 14 -41.18 -0.56 7.65
C ALA A 14 -40.09 -1.55 8.11
N LEU A 15 -40.04 -2.74 7.51
CA LEU A 15 -38.88 -3.63 7.61
C LEU A 15 -37.71 -2.95 6.88
N THR A 16 -36.77 -2.39 7.63
CA THR A 16 -35.46 -2.02 7.11
C THR A 16 -34.69 -3.30 6.81
N ILE A 17 -34.65 -3.69 5.53
CA ILE A 17 -33.68 -4.67 5.05
C ILE A 17 -32.32 -3.99 5.12
N ALA A 18 -31.55 -4.30 6.17
CA ALA A 18 -30.14 -3.96 6.20
C ALA A 18 -29.47 -4.76 5.07
N THR A 19 -29.09 -4.08 3.98
CA THR A 19 -28.18 -4.65 2.99
C THR A 19 -26.85 -4.88 3.69
N ILE A 20 -26.62 -6.10 4.16
CA ILE A 20 -25.29 -6.56 4.50
C ILE A 20 -24.54 -6.61 3.17
N ALA A 21 -23.70 -5.61 2.91
CA ALA A 21 -22.73 -5.69 1.85
C ALA A 21 -21.88 -6.93 2.13
N THR A 22 -22.03 -7.96 1.32
CA THR A 22 -21.17 -9.14 1.37
C THR A 22 -19.77 -8.67 1.02
N ALA A 23 -18.91 -8.47 2.04
CA ALA A 23 -17.48 -8.41 1.82
C ALA A 23 -17.09 -9.76 1.19
N GLN A 24 -16.75 -9.74 -0.09
CA GLN A 24 -16.31 -10.92 -0.80
C GLN A 24 -15.07 -11.47 -0.09
N THR A 25 -15.12 -12.73 0.33
CA THR A 25 -14.00 -13.38 1.00
C THR A 25 -12.84 -13.46 0.03
N LYS A 26 -11.80 -12.67 0.28
CA LYS A 26 -10.53 -12.81 -0.42
C LYS A 26 -9.98 -14.21 -0.14
N ASN A 27 -9.75 -15.00 -1.18
CA ASN A 27 -9.22 -16.36 -1.09
C ASN A 27 -7.71 -16.35 -0.80
N PHE A 28 -7.30 -15.65 0.26
CA PHE A 28 -5.91 -15.64 0.71
C PHE A 28 -5.68 -16.72 1.75
N THR A 29 -4.54 -17.41 1.66
CA THR A 29 -4.16 -18.45 2.62
C THR A 29 -3.53 -17.80 3.84
N PRO A 30 -4.13 -17.83 5.04
CA PRO A 30 -3.54 -17.22 6.22
C PRO A 30 -2.23 -17.92 6.65
N VAL A 31 -1.30 -17.12 7.15
CA VAL A 31 0.00 -17.57 7.64
C VAL A 31 0.27 -17.02 9.03
N GLU A 32 0.43 -17.95 9.97
CA GLU A 32 0.73 -17.67 11.36
C GLU A 32 2.23 -17.46 11.60
N GLY A 33 2.55 -16.70 12.65
CA GLY A 33 3.92 -16.39 13.06
C GLY A 33 3.94 -15.31 14.15
N ALA A 34 5.00 -15.31 14.96
CA ALA A 34 5.14 -14.41 16.11
C ALA A 34 5.48 -12.96 15.73
N SER A 35 5.91 -12.72 14.49
CA SER A 35 6.23 -11.39 13.95
C SER A 35 5.96 -11.37 12.44
N LEU A 36 5.87 -10.18 11.84
CA LEU A 36 5.75 -10.04 10.38
C LEU A 36 6.82 -10.85 9.64
N LYS A 37 8.09 -10.75 10.06
CA LYS A 37 9.18 -11.50 9.43
C LYS A 37 8.92 -13.01 9.51
N ALA A 38 8.55 -13.53 10.68
CA ALA A 38 8.26 -14.96 10.84
C ALA A 38 7.08 -15.41 9.96
N LYS A 39 6.04 -14.58 9.83
CA LYS A 39 4.90 -14.86 8.94
C LYS A 39 5.33 -14.86 7.48
N ILE A 40 6.18 -13.93 7.05
CA ILE A 40 6.72 -13.90 5.68
C ILE A 40 7.60 -15.13 5.41
N ASP A 41 8.49 -15.49 6.34
CA ASP A 41 9.34 -16.68 6.21
C ASP A 41 8.47 -17.96 6.10
N ASN A 42 7.46 -18.09 6.94
CA ASN A 42 6.49 -19.20 6.90
C ASN A 42 5.68 -19.21 5.60
N ALA A 43 5.32 -18.03 5.08
CA ALA A 43 4.60 -17.88 3.81
C ALA A 43 5.47 -18.35 2.64
N VAL A 44 6.77 -18.04 2.66
CA VAL A 44 7.74 -18.54 1.67
C VAL A 44 7.86 -20.05 1.72
N VAL A 45 7.95 -20.66 2.91
CA VAL A 45 7.97 -22.13 3.06
C VAL A 45 6.71 -22.76 2.48
N LYS A 46 5.52 -22.26 2.86
CA LYS A 46 4.25 -22.77 2.33
C LYS A 46 4.12 -22.56 0.83
N GLY A 47 4.52 -21.41 0.31
CA GLY A 47 4.47 -21.07 -1.11
C GLY A 47 5.37 -21.95 -1.96
N LYS A 48 6.59 -22.21 -1.51
CA LYS A 48 7.51 -23.17 -2.18
C LYS A 48 6.90 -24.57 -2.29
N ALA A 49 6.18 -25.02 -1.25
CA ALA A 49 5.53 -26.32 -1.25
C ALA A 49 4.20 -26.37 -2.04
N GLY A 50 3.50 -25.24 -2.14
CA GLY A 50 2.10 -25.18 -2.59
C GLY A 50 1.83 -24.41 -3.88
N ALA A 51 2.83 -23.83 -4.53
CA ALA A 51 2.67 -23.04 -5.77
C ALA A 51 3.15 -23.80 -7.01
N PRO A 52 2.23 -24.38 -7.83
CA PRO A 52 2.61 -25.21 -8.99
C PRO A 52 3.45 -24.49 -10.05
N GLY A 53 3.23 -23.19 -10.22
CA GLY A 53 3.97 -22.34 -11.18
C GLY A 53 5.29 -21.78 -10.64
N GLY A 54 5.70 -22.14 -9.42
CA GLY A 54 6.89 -21.59 -8.78
C GLY A 54 6.81 -20.08 -8.47
N ARG A 55 5.60 -19.52 -8.46
CA ARG A 55 5.34 -18.12 -8.16
C ARG A 55 4.15 -17.99 -7.23
N PHE A 56 4.29 -17.14 -6.22
CA PHE A 56 3.24 -16.87 -5.25
C PHE A 56 3.44 -15.49 -4.65
N TRP A 57 2.35 -14.88 -4.18
CA TRP A 57 2.40 -13.62 -3.46
C TRP A 57 2.44 -13.87 -1.97
N VAL A 58 3.19 -13.04 -1.26
CA VAL A 58 3.09 -12.87 0.19
C VAL A 58 2.53 -11.47 0.44
N GLY A 59 1.39 -11.38 1.11
CA GLY A 59 0.70 -10.11 1.37
C GLY A 59 0.54 -9.82 2.85
N TYR A 60 0.55 -8.54 3.22
CA TYR A 60 0.13 -8.07 4.55
C TYR A 60 -0.50 -6.68 4.47
N GLN A 61 -1.32 -6.36 5.46
CA GLN A 61 -1.90 -5.02 5.66
C GLN A 61 -1.04 -4.22 6.63
N PHE A 62 -0.99 -2.90 6.45
CA PHE A 62 -0.30 -1.94 7.32
C PHE A 62 -1.18 -0.69 7.51
N GLU A 63 -0.84 0.17 8.47
CA GLU A 63 -1.58 1.41 8.72
C GLU A 63 -1.19 2.49 7.71
N VAL A 64 -2.18 2.98 6.96
CA VAL A 64 -1.99 3.94 5.87
C VAL A 64 -2.33 5.34 6.34
N ARG A 65 -1.42 6.29 6.11
CA ARG A 65 -1.59 7.70 6.52
C ARG A 65 -2.80 8.36 5.83
N PRO A 66 -3.37 9.41 6.44
CA PRO A 66 -4.41 10.19 5.81
C PRO A 66 -4.05 10.77 4.44
N GLY A 67 -5.06 10.85 3.57
CA GLY A 67 -4.97 11.49 2.25
C GLY A 67 -4.37 10.61 1.15
N VAL A 68 -3.90 9.40 1.46
CA VAL A 68 -3.38 8.48 0.44
C VAL A 68 -4.53 7.88 -0.38
N ALA A 69 -4.42 8.02 -1.70
CA ALA A 69 -5.26 7.31 -2.66
C ALA A 69 -4.38 6.44 -3.56
N ILE A 70 -4.47 5.11 -3.40
CA ILE A 70 -3.85 4.08 -4.24
C ILE A 70 -4.95 3.27 -4.88
N ASP A 71 -4.77 2.90 -6.14
CA ASP A 71 -5.65 1.94 -6.79
C ASP A 71 -7.14 2.32 -6.62
N PHE A 72 -7.43 3.53 -7.08
CA PHE A 72 -8.72 4.20 -6.94
C PHE A 72 -9.43 4.35 -8.29
N GLU A 73 -10.74 4.50 -8.20
CA GLU A 73 -11.63 4.74 -9.32
C GLU A 73 -11.93 6.24 -9.40
N ILE A 74 -11.71 6.84 -10.56
CA ILE A 74 -12.13 8.21 -10.88
C ILE A 74 -13.32 8.11 -11.82
N ILE A 75 -14.45 8.69 -11.44
CA ILE A 75 -15.60 8.84 -12.33
C ILE A 75 -15.61 10.29 -12.84
N GLY A 76 -15.37 10.46 -14.14
CA GLY A 76 -15.43 11.75 -14.82
C GLY A 76 -16.83 12.33 -14.84
N ALA A 77 -16.95 13.65 -15.03
CA ALA A 77 -18.24 14.33 -15.16
C ALA A 77 -19.04 13.89 -16.40
N ASP A 78 -18.37 13.27 -17.37
CA ASP A 78 -18.91 12.62 -18.56
C ASP A 78 -19.32 11.16 -18.32
N GLY A 79 -19.15 10.64 -17.10
CA GLY A 79 -19.40 9.26 -16.73
C GLY A 79 -18.29 8.29 -17.11
N VAL A 80 -17.16 8.77 -17.65
CA VAL A 80 -16.02 7.90 -17.98
C VAL A 80 -15.31 7.48 -16.70
N VAL A 81 -15.14 6.17 -16.52
CA VAL A 81 -14.47 5.61 -15.36
C VAL A 81 -12.99 5.35 -15.68
N SER A 82 -12.10 6.04 -14.98
CA SER A 82 -10.64 5.86 -15.06
C SER A 82 -10.10 5.15 -13.83
N TRP A 83 -9.25 4.16 -14.03
CA TRP A 83 -8.77 3.28 -12.97
C TRP A 83 -7.26 3.46 -12.86
N SER A 84 -6.76 3.84 -11.69
CA SER A 84 -5.37 3.53 -11.37
C SER A 84 -5.31 2.06 -10.96
N ASN A 85 -4.46 1.25 -11.60
CA ASN A 85 -4.29 -0.19 -11.31
C ASN A 85 -2.81 -0.61 -11.30
N ASP A 86 -1.90 0.36 -11.25
CA ASP A 86 -0.46 0.10 -11.38
C ASP A 86 0.23 -0.21 -10.04
N GLY A 87 -0.53 -0.19 -8.93
CA GLY A 87 -0.03 -0.42 -7.56
C GLY A 87 1.08 0.53 -7.12
N TRP A 88 1.29 1.62 -7.88
CA TRP A 88 2.46 2.50 -7.82
C TRP A 88 2.09 3.98 -7.79
N SER A 89 0.95 4.33 -8.35
CA SER A 89 0.47 5.69 -8.39
C SER A 89 -0.24 6.04 -7.09
N SER A 90 0.25 7.06 -6.40
CA SER A 90 -0.42 7.68 -5.26
C SER A 90 -0.87 9.10 -5.56
N MET A 91 -2.11 9.41 -5.21
CA MET A 91 -2.63 10.77 -5.16
C MET A 91 -2.83 11.20 -3.71
N SER A 92 -2.65 12.50 -3.45
CA SER A 92 -3.01 13.13 -2.19
C SER A 92 -4.34 13.88 -2.36
N ASP A 93 -5.45 13.14 -2.29
CA ASP A 93 -6.81 13.68 -2.44
C ASP A 93 -7.78 12.88 -1.58
N SER A 94 -8.35 13.53 -0.58
CA SER A 94 -9.24 12.90 0.40
C SER A 94 -10.52 12.34 -0.22
N ARG A 95 -10.91 12.77 -1.43
CA ARG A 95 -12.10 12.25 -2.12
C ARG A 95 -11.95 10.81 -2.58
N TYR A 96 -10.71 10.38 -2.80
CA TYR A 96 -10.36 9.05 -3.31
C TYR A 96 -9.54 8.24 -2.32
N GLU A 97 -9.56 8.64 -1.05
CA GLU A 97 -8.72 8.08 0.00
C GLU A 97 -8.95 6.58 0.19
N THR A 98 -7.85 5.84 0.28
CA THR A 98 -7.82 4.39 0.43
C THR A 98 -7.00 4.00 1.66
N ARG A 99 -7.69 3.64 2.74
CA ARG A 99 -7.07 3.26 4.01
C ARG A 99 -6.81 1.75 4.14
N GLU A 100 -7.62 0.93 3.48
CA GLU A 100 -7.47 -0.51 3.50
C GLU A 100 -6.51 -0.94 2.41
N LEU A 101 -5.20 -0.77 2.61
CA LEU A 101 -4.18 -1.19 1.63
C LEU A 101 -3.43 -2.44 2.10
N GLY A 102 -3.00 -3.25 1.14
CA GLY A 102 -2.07 -4.35 1.37
C GLY A 102 -0.81 -4.18 0.54
N LEU A 103 0.34 -4.47 1.14
CA LEU A 103 1.59 -4.67 0.40
C LEU A 103 1.69 -6.15 0.01
N PHE A 104 1.96 -6.40 -1.27
CA PHE A 104 2.09 -7.73 -1.85
C PHE A 104 3.46 -7.89 -2.48
N LEU A 105 4.15 -8.96 -2.11
CA LEU A 105 5.49 -9.30 -2.56
C LEU A 105 5.44 -10.59 -3.38
N LEU A 106 5.83 -10.54 -4.65
CA LEU A 106 5.89 -11.71 -5.53
C LEU A 106 7.18 -12.46 -5.27
N PHE A 107 7.09 -13.72 -4.90
CA PHE A 107 8.23 -14.62 -4.75
C PHE A 107 8.37 -15.51 -5.98
N GLU A 108 9.59 -15.71 -6.47
CA GLU A 108 9.90 -16.65 -7.55
C GLU A 108 10.82 -17.76 -7.03
N THR A 109 10.32 -19.00 -6.99
CA THR A 109 11.04 -20.15 -6.43
C THR A 109 12.33 -20.46 -7.16
N GLN A 110 12.39 -20.24 -8.48
CA GLN A 110 13.60 -20.46 -9.29
C GLN A 110 14.75 -19.51 -8.92
N ARG A 111 14.44 -18.30 -8.48
CA ARG A 111 15.42 -17.29 -8.06
C ARG A 111 15.64 -17.26 -6.55
N ASP A 112 14.80 -17.99 -5.82
CA ASP A 112 14.72 -18.00 -4.37
C ASP A 112 14.65 -16.61 -3.72
N THR A 113 13.88 -15.71 -4.32
CA THR A 113 13.81 -14.32 -3.88
C THR A 113 12.48 -13.66 -4.24
N PHE A 114 12.17 -12.58 -3.53
CA PHE A 114 11.12 -11.65 -3.96
C PHE A 114 11.59 -10.90 -5.20
N THR A 115 10.72 -10.73 -6.18
CA THR A 115 11.03 -10.06 -7.45
C THR A 115 10.09 -8.93 -7.79
N ARG A 116 9.00 -8.72 -7.04
CA ARG A 116 8.08 -7.60 -7.27
C ARG A 116 7.40 -7.22 -5.97
N ALA A 117 7.10 -5.94 -5.80
CA ALA A 117 6.32 -5.42 -4.68
C ALA A 117 5.22 -4.50 -5.24
N GLU A 118 4.00 -4.60 -4.72
CA GLU A 118 2.85 -3.80 -5.17
C GLU A 118 1.96 -3.46 -3.98
N VAL A 119 1.34 -2.28 -4.01
CA VAL A 119 0.34 -1.88 -3.01
C VAL A 119 -1.03 -1.86 -3.67
N TYR A 120 -1.99 -2.61 -3.13
CA TYR A 120 -3.34 -2.69 -3.69
C TYR A 120 -4.41 -2.32 -2.67
N ASN A 121 -5.51 -1.76 -3.17
CA ASN A 121 -6.68 -1.46 -2.36
C ASN A 121 -7.41 -2.75 -2.01
N LEU A 122 -7.48 -3.04 -0.72
CA LEU A 122 -8.08 -4.26 -0.23
C LEU A 122 -9.61 -4.28 -0.43
N ARG A 123 -10.25 -3.16 -0.72
CA ARG A 123 -11.68 -3.13 -1.04
C ARG A 123 -11.98 -3.53 -2.49
N ARG A 124 -10.95 -3.68 -3.32
CA ARG A 124 -11.07 -4.03 -4.74
C ARG A 124 -10.67 -5.47 -5.02
N GLU A 125 -11.22 -6.00 -6.11
CA GLU A 125 -10.79 -7.27 -6.67
C GLU A 125 -9.47 -7.12 -7.43
N HIS A 126 -8.52 -7.99 -7.11
CA HIS A 126 -7.28 -8.13 -7.88
C HIS A 126 -7.07 -9.60 -8.23
N GLN A 127 -6.65 -9.84 -9.46
CA GLN A 127 -6.46 -11.22 -9.95
C GLN A 127 -5.13 -11.83 -9.51
N PHE A 128 -4.16 -11.03 -9.02
CA PHE A 128 -2.84 -11.50 -8.58
C PHE A 128 -2.12 -12.41 -9.60
N SER A 129 -2.36 -12.21 -10.90
CA SER A 129 -1.89 -13.09 -11.98
C SER A 129 -2.27 -14.57 -11.78
N SER A 130 -3.36 -14.82 -11.06
CA SER A 130 -3.83 -16.15 -10.64
C SER A 130 -2.83 -16.93 -9.78
N TYR A 131 -1.79 -16.28 -9.26
CA TYR A 131 -0.87 -16.90 -8.31
C TYR A 131 -1.50 -16.94 -6.91
N PRO A 132 -1.24 -18.00 -6.12
CA PRO A 132 -1.74 -18.07 -4.76
C PRO A 132 -1.19 -16.92 -3.92
N VAL A 133 -2.02 -16.40 -3.01
CA VAL A 133 -1.64 -15.34 -2.07
C VAL A 133 -1.60 -15.93 -0.66
N TYR A 134 -0.45 -15.82 -0.02
CA TYR A 134 -0.22 -16.16 1.37
C TYR A 134 -0.26 -14.89 2.22
N TRP A 135 -1.16 -14.85 3.20
CA TRP A 135 -1.51 -13.64 3.93
C TRP A 135 -0.95 -13.66 5.34
N ALA A 136 -0.04 -12.72 5.62
CA ALA A 136 0.57 -12.51 6.93
C ALA A 136 -0.31 -11.64 7.87
N GLY A 137 -1.54 -11.31 7.46
CA GLY A 137 -2.45 -10.54 8.30
C GLY A 137 -2.08 -9.06 8.37
N HIS A 138 -2.44 -8.46 9.50
CA HIS A 138 -2.09 -7.09 9.81
C HIS A 138 -0.69 -7.02 10.45
N ALA A 139 0.14 -6.09 9.98
CA ALA A 139 1.45 -5.77 10.51
C ALA A 139 1.43 -4.43 11.22
N THR A 140 2.13 -4.31 12.33
CA THR A 140 2.35 -3.00 12.95
C THR A 140 3.25 -2.12 12.08
N ASN A 141 3.15 -0.80 12.21
CA ASN A 141 4.04 0.13 11.51
C ASN A 141 5.52 -0.17 11.79
N GLU A 142 5.86 -0.50 13.04
CA GLU A 142 7.23 -0.84 13.40
C GLU A 142 7.75 -2.08 12.67
N GLU A 143 6.96 -3.16 12.60
CA GLU A 143 7.32 -4.37 11.89
C GLU A 143 7.46 -4.13 10.38
N SER A 144 6.49 -3.45 9.79
CA SER A 144 6.45 -3.17 8.35
C SER A 144 7.59 -2.24 7.93
N LEU A 145 7.78 -1.11 8.62
CA LEU A 145 8.88 -0.17 8.34
C LEU A 145 10.26 -0.84 8.52
N SER A 146 10.43 -1.66 9.56
CA SER A 146 11.69 -2.39 9.77
C SER A 146 11.95 -3.40 8.65
N TYR A 147 10.91 -4.12 8.20
CA TYR A 147 11.01 -5.07 7.11
C TYR A 147 11.33 -4.38 5.77
N LEU A 148 10.64 -3.28 5.45
CA LEU A 148 10.90 -2.49 4.24
C LEU A 148 12.30 -1.87 4.24
N LYS A 149 12.76 -1.36 5.38
CA LYS A 149 14.14 -0.89 5.54
C LYS A 149 15.14 -2.01 5.26
N SER A 150 14.90 -3.22 5.77
CA SER A 150 15.77 -4.37 5.51
C SER A 150 15.81 -4.77 4.03
N MET A 151 14.73 -4.55 3.28
CA MET A 151 14.68 -4.79 1.84
C MET A 151 15.57 -3.80 1.08
N ILE A 152 15.54 -2.52 1.46
CA ILE A 152 16.39 -1.47 0.89
C ILE A 152 17.86 -1.66 1.26
N ASP A 153 18.13 -2.15 2.48
CA ASP A 153 19.48 -2.40 3.00
C ASP A 153 20.10 -3.72 2.49
N SER A 154 19.35 -4.51 1.72
CA SER A 154 19.81 -5.77 1.18
C SER A 154 21.04 -5.57 0.27
N SER A 155 22.05 -6.42 0.43
CA SER A 155 23.22 -6.47 -0.47
C SER A 155 22.96 -7.27 -1.75
N ALA A 156 21.78 -7.89 -1.88
CA ALA A 156 21.40 -8.61 -3.08
C ALA A 156 21.30 -7.64 -4.28
N PRO A 157 21.61 -8.08 -5.52
CA PRO A 157 21.39 -7.27 -6.70
C PRO A 157 19.95 -6.78 -6.77
N GLU A 158 19.76 -5.49 -7.10
CA GLU A 158 18.44 -4.89 -7.25
C GLU A 158 17.65 -5.64 -8.35
N ILE A 159 16.44 -6.09 -8.01
CA ILE A 159 15.53 -6.77 -8.94
C ILE A 159 14.27 -5.93 -9.06
N ASN A 160 13.88 -5.62 -10.30
CA ASN A 160 12.60 -4.96 -10.63
C ASN A 160 12.25 -3.76 -9.74
N ARG A 161 13.26 -2.97 -9.35
CA ARG A 161 13.09 -1.78 -8.52
C ARG A 161 12.46 -2.08 -7.14
N LEU A 162 12.78 -3.22 -6.52
CA LEU A 162 12.25 -3.58 -5.19
C LEU A 162 12.60 -2.58 -4.10
N SER A 163 13.82 -2.04 -4.06
CA SER A 163 14.22 -1.04 -3.06
C SER A 163 13.44 0.26 -3.24
N ASP A 164 13.23 0.65 -4.49
CA ASP A 164 12.37 1.77 -4.88
C ASP A 164 10.91 1.52 -4.42
N ARG A 165 10.40 0.30 -4.60
CA ARG A 165 9.06 -0.12 -4.16
C ARG A 165 8.91 -0.16 -2.64
N ALA A 166 9.97 -0.53 -1.93
CA ALA A 166 10.00 -0.46 -0.49
C ALA A 166 9.99 0.99 0.02
N ALA A 167 10.74 1.90 -0.60
CA ALA A 167 10.71 3.32 -0.27
C ALA A 167 9.33 3.96 -0.49
N PHE A 168 8.63 3.55 -1.56
CA PHE A 168 7.24 3.92 -1.78
C PHE A 168 6.33 3.45 -0.65
N ALA A 169 6.36 2.16 -0.31
CA ALA A 169 5.54 1.61 0.75
C ALA A 169 5.82 2.28 2.10
N ILE A 170 7.08 2.59 2.42
CA ILE A 170 7.47 3.36 3.62
C ILE A 170 6.71 4.68 3.65
N ALA A 171 6.68 5.43 2.53
CA ALA A 171 6.01 6.71 2.47
C ALA A 171 4.53 6.60 2.87
N LEU A 172 3.84 5.53 2.47
CA LEU A 172 2.41 5.37 2.72
C LEU A 172 2.02 5.17 4.20
N HIS A 173 2.97 4.87 5.10
CA HIS A 173 2.67 4.52 6.48
C HIS A 173 2.17 5.71 7.31
N ASP A 174 1.22 5.45 8.20
CA ASP A 174 0.76 6.40 9.23
C ASP A 174 1.69 6.37 10.46
N ASP A 175 2.95 6.80 10.29
CA ASP A 175 3.94 6.79 11.37
C ASP A 175 4.89 7.98 11.30
N ALA A 176 5.21 8.56 12.46
CA ALA A 176 6.15 9.68 12.56
C ALA A 176 7.58 9.30 12.14
N LYS A 177 7.93 8.01 12.08
CA LYS A 177 9.24 7.52 11.62
C LYS A 177 9.42 7.62 10.11
N VAL A 178 8.37 7.82 9.31
CA VAL A 178 8.46 7.85 7.84
C VAL A 178 9.40 8.95 7.33
N GLU A 179 9.22 10.20 7.79
CA GLU A 179 10.07 11.31 7.36
C GLU A 179 11.54 11.12 7.78
N PRO A 180 11.86 10.76 9.04
CA PRO A 180 13.23 10.42 9.44
C PRO A 180 13.85 9.31 8.61
N LEU A 181 13.11 8.23 8.30
CA LEU A 181 13.61 7.12 7.49
C LEU A 181 13.94 7.56 6.06
N LEU A 182 13.02 8.27 5.38
CA LEU A 182 13.29 8.77 4.04
C LEU A 182 14.44 9.80 4.03
N THR A 183 14.54 10.65 5.05
CA THR A 183 15.64 11.60 5.24
C THR A 183 16.98 10.89 5.43
N GLU A 184 17.02 9.79 6.20
CA GLU A 184 18.21 8.94 6.35
C GLU A 184 18.64 8.36 4.98
N LEU A 185 17.70 7.82 4.21
CA LEU A 185 17.97 7.28 2.87
C LEU A 185 18.56 8.34 1.93
N ILE A 186 18.14 9.60 2.05
CA ILE A 186 18.64 10.72 1.23
C ILE A 186 20.08 11.09 1.60
N LYS A 187 20.43 11.00 2.90
CA LYS A 187 21.70 11.52 3.45
C LYS A 187 22.82 10.48 3.48
N ARG A 188 22.49 9.20 3.55
CA ARG A 188 23.47 8.11 3.65
C ARG A 188 23.95 7.67 2.25
N PRO A 189 25.10 6.99 2.14
CA PRO A 189 25.58 6.48 0.86
C PRO A 189 24.73 5.29 0.37
N VAL A 190 23.74 5.57 -0.49
CA VAL A 190 22.97 4.59 -1.27
C VAL A 190 23.15 4.85 -2.77
N THR A 191 22.65 3.95 -3.61
CA THR A 191 22.61 4.20 -5.05
C THR A 191 21.78 5.44 -5.35
N GLU A 192 22.17 6.19 -6.38
CA GLU A 192 21.48 7.43 -6.77
C GLU A 192 19.99 7.19 -7.07
N SER A 193 19.65 6.04 -7.65
CA SER A 193 18.26 5.66 -7.90
C SER A 193 17.42 5.56 -6.61
N ILE A 194 17.96 4.96 -5.55
CA ILE A 194 17.25 4.84 -4.26
C ILE A 194 17.14 6.22 -3.61
N ARG A 195 18.21 7.01 -3.67
CA ARG A 195 18.24 8.38 -3.15
C ARG A 195 17.19 9.26 -3.82
N ASN A 196 17.19 9.34 -5.14
CA ASN A 196 16.24 10.17 -5.90
C ASN A 196 14.80 9.75 -5.63
N ARG A 197 14.57 8.45 -5.44
CA ARG A 197 13.25 7.99 -5.04
C ARG A 197 12.85 8.39 -3.63
N ALA A 198 13.78 8.32 -2.67
CA ALA A 198 13.52 8.79 -1.31
C ALA A 198 13.19 10.30 -1.31
N ILE A 199 13.88 11.11 -2.11
CA ILE A 199 13.54 12.53 -2.34
C ILE A 199 12.11 12.65 -2.88
N TYR A 200 11.80 11.92 -3.96
CA TYR A 200 10.49 11.94 -4.59
C TYR A 200 9.37 11.61 -3.60
N TRP A 201 9.47 10.49 -2.88
CA TRP A 201 8.42 10.06 -1.95
C TRP A 201 8.35 10.89 -0.67
N LEU A 202 9.47 11.47 -0.23
CA LEU A 202 9.46 12.45 0.85
C LEU A 202 8.61 13.67 0.44
N GLY A 203 8.67 14.09 -0.82
CA GLY A 203 7.78 15.15 -1.33
C GLY A 203 6.29 14.83 -1.20
N TYR A 204 5.92 13.55 -1.20
CA TYR A 204 4.54 13.08 -1.04
C TYR A 204 4.13 12.87 0.43
N THR A 205 5.01 13.01 1.41
CA THR A 205 4.62 12.94 2.83
C THR A 205 3.98 14.25 3.28
N PRO A 206 3.24 14.27 4.42
CA PRO A 206 2.72 15.51 5.00
C PRO A 206 3.78 16.62 5.12
N GLU A 207 3.33 17.87 5.07
CA GLU A 207 4.20 19.05 5.17
C GLU A 207 4.90 19.12 6.53
N SER A 208 6.20 19.45 6.50
CA SER A 208 6.99 19.73 7.69
C SER A 208 8.10 20.73 7.38
N GLN A 209 8.52 21.50 8.38
CA GLN A 209 9.60 22.49 8.20
C GLN A 209 10.92 21.81 7.84
N SER A 210 11.23 20.67 8.47
CA SER A 210 12.46 19.90 8.25
C SER A 210 12.52 19.34 6.83
N LYS A 211 11.43 18.75 6.34
CA LYS A 211 11.29 18.31 4.95
C LYS A 211 11.54 19.47 3.99
N ASN A 212 10.86 20.60 4.19
CA ASN A 212 10.92 21.72 3.26
C ASN A 212 12.31 22.37 3.22
N ALA A 213 12.99 22.45 4.36
CA ALA A 213 14.38 22.89 4.42
C ALA A 213 15.30 21.95 3.64
N LEU A 214 15.19 20.64 3.86
CA LEU A 214 16.00 19.63 3.16
C LEU A 214 15.79 19.69 1.64
N LEU A 215 14.54 19.71 1.17
CA LEU A 215 14.22 19.77 -0.25
C LEU A 215 14.71 21.08 -0.88
N ALA A 216 14.58 22.22 -0.19
CA ALA A 216 15.09 23.50 -0.66
C ALA A 216 16.62 23.51 -0.79
N ASP A 217 17.33 22.88 0.15
CA ASP A 217 18.79 22.74 0.10
C ASP A 217 19.23 21.89 -1.09
N ILE A 218 18.54 20.78 -1.37
CA ILE A 218 18.79 19.92 -2.53
C ILE A 218 18.64 20.72 -3.84
N VAL A 219 17.52 21.43 -4.01
CA VAL A 219 17.24 22.23 -5.22
C VAL A 219 18.30 23.30 -5.48
N ARG A 220 18.85 23.91 -4.41
CA ARG A 220 19.86 24.97 -4.48
C ARG A 220 21.28 24.45 -4.66
N ASN A 221 21.55 23.19 -4.31
CA ASN A 221 22.87 22.60 -4.38
C ASN A 221 23.24 22.24 -5.83
N THR A 222 24.15 23.00 -6.44
CA THR A 222 24.58 22.80 -7.83
C THR A 222 25.42 21.53 -8.06
N LYS A 223 25.80 20.83 -6.99
CA LYS A 223 26.46 19.53 -7.06
C LYS A 223 25.48 18.35 -7.14
N GLU A 224 24.19 18.59 -6.90
CA GLU A 224 23.15 17.59 -7.06
C GLU A 224 22.89 17.30 -8.54
N SER A 225 22.48 16.08 -8.85
CA SER A 225 22.05 15.72 -10.20
C SER A 225 20.75 16.41 -10.57
N GLY A 226 20.48 16.51 -11.87
CA GLY A 226 19.25 17.11 -12.39
C GLY A 226 17.98 16.36 -11.95
N ASP A 227 18.08 15.04 -11.73
CA ASP A 227 16.95 14.23 -11.25
C ASP A 227 16.66 14.43 -9.76
N ALA A 228 17.67 14.81 -8.97
CA ALA A 228 17.52 15.07 -7.54
C ALA A 228 16.94 16.47 -7.25
N ARG A 229 17.18 17.43 -8.14
CA ARG A 229 16.73 18.82 -8.03
C ARG A 229 15.32 19.00 -8.61
#